data_AF-A0A7V9GS30-F1
#
_entry.id   AF-A0A7V9GS30-F1
#
_cell.length_a   1.000
_cell.length_b   1.000
_cell.length_c   1.000
_cell.angle_alpha   90.00
_cell.angle_beta   90.00
_cell.angle_gamma   90.00
#
_symmetry.space_group_name_H-M   'P 1'
#
loop_
_entity.id
_entity.type
_entity.pdbx_description
1 polymer ?
#
loop_
_entity_poly.entity_id
_entity_poly.type
_entity_poly.pdbx_seq_one_letter_code
_entity_poly.pdbx_strand_id
1 'polypeptide(L)'
;MPRTAEVSASKYVNVNDLVLVQGWSDTRKTLREWNRRPWGALRTWLPLSIAIAAGLLIATTWVASLATPDPSVLRLPGINAPVDAGDVTYVLIRNALVLALHGFACIAGFIAGSSLPLSASKRSGLSRWVHEKAGPLAIGFVVCATLFSLTTQAYILGHTEADIANQLGISPALLTVGLLPHALPELTALFLPLAAWTIASRRDEWHTLLAATFVTVGLAVPVLIVTSLVEVYLTPELLVALSDKY
;
A
#
# COMPACT_ATOMS: atom_id res chain seq x y z
N MET A 1 -27.80 21.15 55.56
CA MET A 1 -26.42 21.21 55.03
C MET A 1 -26.28 20.17 53.93
N PRO A 2 -26.00 20.55 52.67
CA PRO A 2 -25.76 19.62 51.57
C PRO A 2 -24.25 19.38 51.32
N ARG A 3 -23.95 18.37 50.48
CA ARG A 3 -22.66 17.89 49.92
C ARG A 3 -21.95 16.77 50.70
N THR A 4 -22.10 15.55 50.17
CA THR A 4 -21.00 14.62 49.84
C THR A 4 -21.53 13.47 48.98
N ALA A 5 -21.99 13.78 47.76
CA ALA A 5 -22.30 12.77 46.74
C ALA A 5 -21.59 13.15 45.45
N GLU A 6 -20.26 13.25 45.49
CA GLU A 6 -19.45 13.59 44.32
C GLU A 6 -18.07 12.90 44.40
N VAL A 7 -18.06 11.61 44.75
CA VAL A 7 -16.84 10.80 44.68
C VAL A 7 -17.20 9.40 44.18
N SER A 8 -17.46 9.24 42.87
CA SER A 8 -17.34 7.91 42.22
C SER A 8 -17.43 7.95 40.67
N ALA A 9 -17.13 9.05 39.99
CA ALA A 9 -17.22 9.07 38.51
C ALA A 9 -15.87 8.88 37.77
N SER A 10 -14.75 8.64 38.48
CA SER A 10 -13.40 8.78 37.91
C SER A 10 -12.59 7.50 37.64
N LYS A 11 -13.11 6.27 37.87
CA LYS A 11 -12.20 5.11 38.00
C LYS A 11 -12.23 4.03 36.92
N TYR A 12 -12.86 4.27 35.77
CA TYR A 12 -12.77 3.35 34.62
C TYR A 12 -12.68 4.11 33.30
N VAL A 13 -11.63 4.91 33.12
CA VAL A 13 -11.20 5.20 31.74
C VAL A 13 -10.59 3.90 31.22
N ASN A 14 -11.28 3.26 30.26
CA ASN A 14 -10.84 2.00 29.68
C ASN A 14 -9.45 2.22 29.05
N VAL A 15 -8.52 1.28 29.24
CA VAL A 15 -7.16 1.35 28.69
C VAL A 15 -7.18 1.51 27.18
N ASN A 16 -8.16 0.89 26.51
CA ASN A 16 -8.38 1.04 25.09
C ASN A 16 -8.77 2.48 24.71
N ASP A 17 -9.54 3.17 25.55
CA ASP A 17 -9.93 4.57 25.33
C ASP A 17 -8.72 5.49 25.44
N LEU A 18 -7.80 5.24 26.38
CA LEU A 18 -6.57 6.02 26.53
C LEU A 18 -5.63 5.85 25.32
N VAL A 19 -5.45 4.60 24.85
CA VAL A 19 -4.63 4.31 23.67
C VAL A 19 -5.20 4.97 22.41
N LEU A 20 -6.52 4.90 22.21
CA LEU A 20 -7.19 5.51 21.08
C LEU A 20 -7.14 7.04 21.14
N VAL A 21 -7.43 7.64 22.30
CA VAL A 21 -7.41 9.11 22.47
C VAL A 21 -6.00 9.67 22.32
N GLN A 22 -5.00 9.01 22.91
CA GLN A 22 -3.60 9.42 22.77
C GLN A 22 -3.11 9.27 21.33
N GLY A 23 -3.35 8.10 20.71
CA GLY A 23 -2.98 7.86 19.31
C GLY A 23 -3.61 8.85 18.33
N TRP A 24 -4.87 9.23 18.58
CA TRP A 24 -5.57 10.23 17.77
C TRP A 24 -5.04 11.65 17.98
N SER A 25 -4.69 12.01 19.22
CA SER A 25 -4.04 13.29 19.53
C SER A 25 -2.68 13.41 18.82
N ASP A 26 -1.85 12.37 18.91
CA ASP A 26 -0.54 12.32 18.26
C ASP A 26 -0.68 12.40 16.73
N THR A 27 -1.63 11.63 16.17
CA THR A 27 -1.97 11.70 14.74
C THR A 27 -2.32 13.11 14.30
N ARG A 28 -3.22 13.80 15.01
CA ARG A 28 -3.60 15.18 14.69
C ARG A 28 -2.42 16.15 14.78
N LYS A 29 -1.52 15.96 15.76
CA LYS A 29 -0.32 16.80 15.91
C LYS A 29 0.62 16.59 14.72
N THR A 30 0.92 15.34 14.36
CA THR A 30 1.76 14.99 13.21
C THR A 30 1.17 15.53 11.91
N LEU A 31 -0.14 15.38 11.69
CA LEU A 31 -0.80 15.93 10.50
C LEU A 31 -0.70 17.45 10.42
N ARG A 32 -0.87 18.18 11.54
CA ARG A 32 -0.69 19.64 11.56
C ARG A 32 0.73 20.06 11.24
N GLU A 33 1.71 19.31 11.75
CA GLU A 33 3.12 19.58 11.48
C GLU A 33 3.46 19.36 9.99
N TRP A 34 3.02 18.24 9.42
CA TRP A 34 3.21 17.97 8.00
C TRP A 34 2.43 18.93 7.12
N ASN A 35 1.22 19.36 7.51
CA ASN A 35 0.50 20.39 6.75
C ASN A 35 1.27 21.72 6.70
N ARG A 36 2.07 22.04 7.73
CA ARG A 36 2.98 23.21 7.72
C ARG A 36 4.24 22.98 6.88
N ARG A 37 4.67 21.73 6.70
CA ARG A 37 5.90 21.33 5.97
C ARG A 37 5.65 20.08 5.13
N PRO A 38 4.80 20.14 4.10
CA PRO A 38 4.26 18.94 3.42
C PRO A 38 5.36 18.11 2.74
N TRP A 39 6.37 18.79 2.22
CA TRP A 39 7.47 18.15 1.51
C TRP A 39 8.44 17.38 2.42
N GLY A 40 8.46 17.66 3.73
CA GLY A 40 9.44 17.09 4.66
C GLY A 40 9.37 15.56 4.76
N ALA A 41 8.15 15.03 4.83
CA ALA A 41 7.89 13.59 4.90
C ALA A 41 7.84 12.94 3.51
N LEU A 42 7.19 13.59 2.54
CA LEU A 42 7.03 13.04 1.19
C LEU A 42 8.39 12.82 0.49
N ARG A 43 9.35 13.73 0.65
CA ARG A 43 10.69 13.60 0.06
C ARG A 43 11.45 12.37 0.53
N THR A 44 11.14 11.83 1.71
CA THR A 44 11.81 10.63 2.22
C THR A 44 11.10 9.36 1.77
N TRP A 45 9.78 9.40 1.60
CA TRP A 45 8.99 8.23 1.19
C TRP A 45 9.03 8.01 -0.31
N LEU A 46 8.96 9.09 -1.11
CA LEU A 46 8.81 9.01 -2.55
C LEU A 46 9.96 8.24 -3.24
N PRO A 47 11.25 8.47 -2.95
CA PRO A 47 12.33 7.73 -3.60
C PRO A 47 12.28 6.23 -3.31
N LEU A 48 11.95 5.84 -2.07
CA LEU A 48 11.79 4.44 -1.71
C LEU A 48 10.57 3.82 -2.39
N SER A 49 9.46 4.56 -2.50
CA SER A 49 8.27 4.09 -3.20
C SER A 49 8.55 3.84 -4.69
N ILE A 50 9.22 4.79 -5.35
CA ILE A 50 9.66 4.65 -6.75
C ILE A 50 10.60 3.46 -6.90
N ALA A 51 11.55 3.27 -5.98
CA ALA A 51 12.49 2.14 -6.03
C ALA A 51 11.77 0.79 -5.90
N ILE A 52 10.76 0.69 -5.02
CA ILE A 52 9.95 -0.54 -4.89
C ILE A 52 9.11 -0.76 -6.15
N ALA A 53 8.47 0.28 -6.69
CA ALA A 53 7.71 0.21 -7.93
C ALA A 53 8.57 -0.26 -9.11
N ALA A 54 9.74 0.36 -9.29
CA ALA A 54 10.69 -0.03 -10.33
C ALA A 54 11.20 -1.46 -10.13
N GLY A 55 11.50 -1.85 -8.88
CA GLY A 55 11.91 -3.22 -8.56
C GLY A 55 10.83 -4.25 -8.90
N LEU A 56 9.55 -3.94 -8.63
CA LEU A 56 8.43 -4.81 -9.00
C LEU A 56 8.30 -4.91 -10.53
N LEU A 57 8.33 -3.79 -11.26
CA LEU A 57 8.26 -3.80 -12.73
C LEU A 57 9.41 -4.60 -13.34
N ILE A 58 10.65 -4.43 -12.84
CA ILE A 58 11.78 -5.23 -13.30
C ILE A 58 11.55 -6.71 -13.01
N ALA A 59 11.00 -7.06 -11.84
CA ALA A 59 10.70 -8.43 -11.48
C ALA A 59 9.58 -9.03 -12.36
N THR A 60 8.53 -8.28 -12.70
CA THR A 60 7.47 -8.75 -13.60
C THR A 60 8.01 -8.99 -15.00
N THR A 61 8.78 -8.04 -15.55
CA THR A 61 9.40 -8.20 -16.87
C THR A 61 10.39 -9.37 -16.90
N TRP A 62 11.14 -9.56 -15.81
CA TRP A 62 12.04 -10.71 -15.67
C TRP A 62 11.26 -12.03 -15.71
N VAL A 63 10.20 -12.16 -14.92
CA VAL A 63 9.34 -13.35 -14.95
C VAL A 63 8.73 -13.54 -16.34
N ALA A 64 8.23 -12.47 -16.97
CA ALA A 64 7.63 -12.51 -18.30
C ALA A 64 8.61 -13.01 -19.38
N SER A 65 9.89 -12.63 -19.28
CA SER A 65 10.93 -13.08 -20.20
C SER A 65 11.27 -14.58 -20.09
N LEU A 66 10.90 -15.22 -18.98
CA LEU A 66 11.13 -16.64 -18.71
C LEU A 66 9.86 -17.49 -18.84
N ALA A 67 8.69 -16.88 -18.71
CA ALA A 67 7.40 -17.55 -18.78
C ALA A 67 7.12 -18.05 -20.21
N THR A 68 6.49 -19.23 -20.31
CA THR A 68 5.93 -19.69 -21.57
C THR A 68 4.52 -19.09 -21.70
N PRO A 69 4.24 -18.26 -22.71
CA PRO A 69 2.94 -17.61 -22.83
C PRO A 69 1.84 -18.64 -23.17
N ASP A 70 0.66 -18.44 -22.59
CA ASP A 70 -0.55 -19.15 -22.97
C ASP A 70 -1.05 -18.62 -24.34
N PRO A 71 -1.34 -19.48 -25.32
CA PRO A 71 -1.85 -19.05 -26.62
C PRO A 71 -3.30 -18.57 -26.59
N SER A 72 -4.02 -18.71 -25.47
CA SER A 72 -5.39 -18.21 -25.32
C SER A 72 -5.45 -16.68 -25.41
N VAL A 73 -6.46 -16.18 -26.12
CA VAL A 73 -6.64 -14.75 -26.34
C VAL A 73 -7.25 -14.12 -25.10
N LEU A 74 -6.50 -13.25 -24.44
CA LEU A 74 -6.97 -12.44 -23.33
C LEU A 74 -7.88 -11.31 -23.85
N ARG A 75 -8.93 -11.00 -23.08
CA ARG A 75 -9.75 -9.81 -23.31
C ARG A 75 -8.94 -8.57 -22.88
N LEU A 76 -8.64 -7.71 -23.84
CA LEU A 76 -7.93 -6.44 -23.68
C LEU A 76 -8.88 -5.30 -24.12
N PRO A 77 -9.53 -4.62 -23.16
CA PRO A 77 -10.37 -3.46 -23.45
C PRO A 77 -9.61 -2.42 -24.29
N GLY A 78 -10.25 -1.93 -25.36
CA GLY A 78 -9.66 -0.97 -26.29
C GLY A 78 -8.77 -1.59 -27.38
N ILE A 79 -8.47 -2.89 -27.32
CA ILE A 79 -7.69 -3.59 -28.36
C ILE A 79 -8.57 -4.61 -29.10
N ASN A 80 -9.07 -5.62 -28.39
CA ASN A 80 -9.89 -6.70 -28.98
C ASN A 80 -11.30 -6.80 -28.36
N ALA A 81 -11.65 -5.86 -27.48
CA ALA A 81 -12.97 -5.71 -26.90
C ALA A 81 -13.28 -4.22 -26.71
N PRO A 82 -14.57 -3.82 -26.76
CA PRO A 82 -14.95 -2.45 -26.46
C PRO A 82 -14.64 -2.12 -25.00
N VAL A 83 -14.22 -0.87 -24.76
CA VAL A 83 -14.01 -0.31 -23.42
C VAL A 83 -15.35 -0.04 -22.75
N ASP A 84 -15.49 -0.44 -21.48
CA ASP A 84 -16.63 -0.08 -20.65
C ASP A 84 -16.22 0.50 -19.28
N ALA A 85 -17.18 1.10 -18.57
CA ALA A 85 -16.94 1.67 -17.24
C ALA A 85 -16.66 0.61 -16.15
N GLY A 86 -17.03 -0.64 -16.41
CA GLY A 86 -16.71 -1.79 -15.58
C GLY A 86 -15.21 -2.11 -15.60
N ASP A 87 -14.53 -1.89 -16.72
CA ASP A 87 -13.07 -2.07 -16.83
C ASP A 87 -12.31 -1.10 -15.90
N VAL A 88 -12.70 0.18 -15.87
CA VAL A 88 -12.14 1.18 -14.94
C VAL A 88 -12.43 0.78 -13.49
N THR A 89 -13.65 0.35 -13.21
CA THR A 89 -14.06 -0.08 -11.87
C THR A 89 -13.28 -1.30 -11.40
N TYR A 90 -13.01 -2.25 -12.30
CA TYR A 90 -12.24 -3.45 -12.01
C TYR A 90 -10.80 -3.13 -11.62
N VAL A 91 -10.13 -2.26 -12.40
CA VAL A 91 -8.78 -1.76 -12.09
C VAL A 91 -8.77 -1.06 -10.73
N LEU A 92 -9.71 -0.15 -10.51
CA LEU A 92 -9.82 0.60 -9.25
C LEU A 92 -10.03 -0.31 -8.03
N ILE A 93 -10.89 -1.33 -8.13
CA ILE A 93 -11.14 -2.24 -7.01
C ILE A 93 -9.87 -3.04 -6.69
N ARG A 94 -9.17 -3.57 -7.70
CA ARG A 94 -7.93 -4.30 -7.48
C ARG A 94 -6.87 -3.43 -6.79
N ASN A 95 -6.68 -2.21 -7.26
CA ASN A 95 -5.72 -1.28 -6.69
C ASN A 95 -6.14 -0.78 -5.30
N ALA A 96 -7.43 -0.55 -5.07
CA ALA A 96 -7.97 -0.20 -3.77
C ALA A 96 -7.76 -1.31 -2.73
N LEU A 97 -7.86 -2.59 -3.13
CA LEU A 97 -7.57 -3.72 -2.24
C LEU A 97 -6.10 -3.75 -1.83
N VAL A 98 -5.17 -3.54 -2.76
CA VAL A 98 -3.73 -3.45 -2.46
C VAL A 98 -3.44 -2.27 -1.53
N LEU A 99 -4.01 -1.08 -1.83
CA LEU A 99 -3.88 0.10 -0.99
C LEU A 99 -4.44 -0.13 0.42
N ALA A 100 -5.58 -0.80 0.53
CA ALA A 100 -6.20 -1.14 1.81
C ALA A 100 -5.32 -2.08 2.64
N LEU A 101 -4.74 -3.12 2.01
CA LEU A 101 -3.81 -4.03 2.69
C LEU A 101 -2.58 -3.30 3.21
N HIS A 102 -2.00 -2.39 2.42
CA HIS A 102 -0.89 -1.55 2.88
C HIS A 102 -1.30 -0.60 4.00
N GLY A 103 -2.48 0.01 3.92
CA GLY A 103 -3.04 0.80 5.01
C GLY A 103 -3.20 0.00 6.30
N PHE A 104 -3.71 -1.23 6.22
CA PHE A 104 -3.81 -2.14 7.36
C PHE A 104 -2.45 -2.54 7.93
N ALA A 105 -1.44 -2.74 7.08
CA ALA A 105 -0.07 -2.99 7.55
C ALA A 105 0.48 -1.81 8.35
N CYS A 106 0.20 -0.57 7.92
CA CYS A 106 0.57 0.63 8.68
C CYS A 106 -0.16 0.72 10.03
N ILE A 107 -1.47 0.44 10.06
CA ILE A 107 -2.26 0.39 11.30
C ILE A 107 -1.75 -0.71 12.24
N ALA A 108 -1.46 -1.90 11.71
CA ALA A 108 -0.89 -3.00 12.47
C ALA A 108 0.47 -2.63 13.06
N GLY A 109 1.33 -1.95 12.27
CA GLY A 109 2.61 -1.40 12.74
C GLY A 109 2.43 -0.37 13.85
N PHE A 110 1.46 0.54 13.73
CA PHE A 110 1.11 1.49 14.80
C PHE A 110 0.71 0.75 16.08
N ILE A 111 -0.20 -0.22 16.00
CA ILE A 111 -0.66 -1.00 17.15
C ILE A 111 0.52 -1.76 17.79
N ALA A 112 1.31 -2.46 16.97
CA ALA A 112 2.42 -3.29 17.42
C ALA A 112 3.56 -2.48 18.06
N GLY A 113 3.90 -1.33 17.46
CA GLY A 113 5.03 -0.50 17.88
C GLY A 113 4.71 0.54 18.95
N SER A 114 3.46 0.99 19.08
CA SER A 114 3.07 2.02 20.06
C SER A 114 2.11 1.51 21.14
N SER A 115 1.04 0.83 20.73
CA SER A 115 -0.09 0.49 21.62
C SER A 115 0.19 -0.73 22.50
N LEU A 116 0.84 -1.75 21.95
CA LEU A 116 1.20 -2.97 22.69
C LEU A 116 2.25 -2.71 23.78
N PRO A 117 3.35 -1.97 23.55
CA PRO A 117 4.31 -1.65 24.61
C PRO A 117 3.68 -0.85 25.76
N LEU A 118 2.83 0.13 25.45
CA LEU A 118 2.13 0.91 26.47
C LEU A 118 1.20 0.01 27.31
N SER A 119 0.48 -0.91 26.66
CA SER A 119 -0.36 -1.89 27.34
C SER A 119 0.45 -2.89 28.19
N ALA A 120 1.63 -3.30 27.72
CA ALA A 120 2.52 -4.21 28.44
C ALA A 120 3.07 -3.58 29.74
N SER A 121 3.37 -2.27 29.72
CA SER A 121 3.92 -1.55 30.88
C SER A 121 3.03 -1.59 32.12
N LYS A 122 1.72 -1.80 31.94
CA LYS A 122 0.72 -1.87 33.01
C LYS A 122 0.33 -3.30 33.39
N ARG A 123 0.97 -4.32 32.80
CA ARG A 123 0.73 -5.75 33.05
C ARG A 123 1.89 -6.37 33.85
N SER A 124 1.67 -7.54 34.43
CA SER A 124 2.69 -8.29 35.18
C SER A 124 2.73 -9.77 34.77
N GLY A 125 3.83 -10.45 35.14
CA GLY A 125 4.02 -11.89 34.93
C GLY A 125 3.93 -12.32 33.46
N LEU A 126 3.31 -13.48 33.21
CA LEU A 126 3.14 -14.06 31.87
C LEU A 126 2.38 -13.12 30.91
N SER A 127 1.41 -12.37 31.42
CA SER A 127 0.62 -11.44 30.60
C SER A 127 1.48 -10.33 30.01
N ARG A 128 2.43 -9.80 30.78
CA ARG A 128 3.40 -8.80 30.30
C ARG A 128 4.33 -9.39 29.25
N TRP A 129 4.88 -10.57 29.52
CA TRP A 129 5.80 -11.25 28.60
C TRP A 129 5.17 -11.51 27.22
N VAL A 130 3.91 -11.96 27.17
CA VAL A 130 3.18 -12.16 25.90
C VAL A 130 3.05 -10.85 25.12
N HIS A 131 2.68 -9.75 25.78
CA HIS A 131 2.49 -8.45 25.10
C HIS A 131 3.82 -7.84 24.63
N GLU A 132 4.91 -8.05 25.35
CA GLU A 132 6.26 -7.62 24.93
C GLU A 132 6.74 -8.39 23.69
N LYS A 133 6.39 -9.68 23.56
CA LYS A 133 6.76 -10.50 22.40
C LYS A 133 5.83 -10.35 21.21
N ALA A 134 4.56 -9.99 21.44
CA ALA A 134 3.57 -9.83 20.39
C ALA A 134 3.94 -8.76 19.36
N GLY A 135 4.55 -7.65 19.78
CA GLY A 135 4.96 -6.56 18.88
C GLY A 135 5.98 -6.99 17.81
N PRO A 136 7.17 -7.49 18.19
CA PRO A 136 8.16 -7.97 17.23
C PRO A 136 7.66 -9.11 16.32
N LEU A 137 6.87 -10.03 16.86
CA LEU A 137 6.28 -11.12 16.06
C LEU A 137 5.28 -10.59 15.02
N ALA A 138 4.45 -9.62 15.39
CA ALA A 138 3.52 -8.97 14.46
C ALA A 138 4.26 -8.23 13.34
N ILE A 139 5.34 -7.52 13.66
CA ILE A 139 6.18 -6.85 12.66
C ILE A 139 6.80 -7.88 11.72
N GLY A 140 7.38 -8.97 12.25
CA GLY A 140 7.93 -10.06 11.43
C GLY A 140 6.89 -10.69 10.50
N PHE A 141 5.67 -10.92 11.00
CA PHE A 141 4.56 -11.40 10.19
C PHE A 141 4.21 -10.44 9.04
N VAL A 142 4.11 -9.13 9.30
CA VAL A 142 3.82 -8.12 8.27
C VAL A 142 4.92 -8.11 7.19
N VAL A 143 6.19 -8.25 7.59
CA VAL A 143 7.32 -8.36 6.63
C VAL A 143 7.16 -9.61 5.75
N CYS A 144 6.92 -10.78 6.35
CA CYS A 144 6.71 -12.02 5.59
C CYS A 144 5.51 -11.92 4.63
N ALA A 145 4.38 -11.38 5.10
CA ALA A 145 3.19 -11.18 4.29
C ALA A 145 3.44 -10.20 3.12
N THR A 146 4.22 -9.14 3.36
CA THR A 146 4.61 -8.18 2.32
C THR A 146 5.48 -8.83 1.26
N LEU A 147 6.51 -9.57 1.67
CA LEU A 147 7.40 -10.28 0.74
C LEU A 147 6.62 -11.32 -0.08
N PHE A 148 5.78 -12.12 0.57
CA PHE A 148 4.92 -13.09 -0.11
C PHE A 148 4.00 -12.42 -1.13
N SER A 149 3.37 -11.31 -0.77
CA SER A 149 2.50 -10.54 -1.66
C SER A 149 3.27 -9.99 -2.87
N LEU A 150 4.43 -9.38 -2.67
CA LEU A 150 5.25 -8.84 -3.76
C LEU A 150 5.74 -9.94 -4.71
N THR A 151 6.18 -11.08 -4.18
CA THR A 151 6.59 -12.23 -5.01
C THR A 151 5.42 -12.80 -5.81
N THR A 152 4.24 -12.91 -5.19
CA THR A 152 3.04 -13.41 -5.86
C THR A 152 2.59 -12.45 -6.96
N GLN A 153 2.63 -11.14 -6.71
CA GLN A 153 2.33 -10.12 -7.71
C GLN A 153 3.31 -10.18 -8.88
N ALA A 154 4.62 -10.24 -8.61
CA ALA A 154 5.64 -10.36 -9.65
C ALA A 154 5.42 -11.60 -10.53
N TYR A 155 5.08 -12.73 -9.90
CA TYR A 155 4.84 -13.99 -10.59
C TYR A 155 3.58 -13.94 -11.48
N ILE A 156 2.44 -13.50 -10.93
CA ILE A 156 1.16 -13.46 -11.65
C ILE A 156 1.22 -12.42 -12.77
N LEU A 157 1.64 -11.19 -12.45
CA LEU A 157 1.71 -10.12 -13.44
C LEU A 157 2.73 -10.44 -14.54
N GLY A 158 3.86 -11.09 -14.21
CA GLY A 158 4.83 -11.52 -15.21
C GLY A 158 4.28 -12.56 -16.19
N HIS A 159 3.46 -13.51 -15.74
CA HIS A 159 2.80 -14.45 -16.67
C HIS A 159 1.77 -13.74 -17.54
N THR A 160 0.95 -12.86 -16.95
CA THR A 160 0.00 -12.05 -17.72
C THR A 160 0.71 -11.14 -18.73
N GLU A 161 1.85 -10.56 -18.37
CA GLU A 161 2.68 -9.75 -19.26
C GLU A 161 3.22 -10.58 -20.43
N ALA A 162 3.66 -11.83 -20.19
CA ALA A 162 4.09 -12.73 -21.24
C ALA A 162 2.95 -13.06 -22.22
N ASP A 163 1.75 -13.35 -21.72
CA ASP A 163 0.57 -13.65 -22.52
C ASP A 163 0.18 -12.46 -23.41
N ILE A 164 0.12 -11.25 -22.83
CA ILE A 164 -0.22 -10.01 -23.55
C ILE A 164 0.86 -9.69 -24.59
N ALA A 165 2.14 -9.79 -24.22
CA ALA A 165 3.25 -9.53 -25.13
C ALA A 165 3.21 -10.48 -26.34
N ASN A 166 2.95 -11.77 -26.11
CA ASN A 166 2.75 -12.76 -27.16
C ASN A 166 1.51 -12.46 -28.02
N GLN A 167 0.39 -12.09 -27.40
CA GLN A 167 -0.83 -11.71 -28.10
C GLN A 167 -0.62 -10.50 -29.02
N LEU A 168 0.12 -9.49 -28.56
CA LEU A 168 0.43 -8.26 -29.31
C LEU A 168 1.66 -8.39 -30.24
N GLY A 169 2.41 -9.49 -30.16
CA GLY A 169 3.60 -9.70 -30.99
C GLY A 169 4.77 -8.79 -30.62
N ILE A 170 4.88 -8.37 -29.37
CA ILE A 170 5.95 -7.49 -28.89
C ILE A 170 6.76 -8.16 -27.78
N SER A 171 7.95 -7.63 -27.47
CA SER A 171 8.73 -8.12 -26.32
C SER A 171 8.10 -7.68 -24.99
N PRO A 172 8.23 -8.46 -23.90
CA PRO A 172 7.78 -8.05 -22.56
C PRO A 172 8.36 -6.70 -22.11
N ALA A 173 9.64 -6.46 -22.40
CA ALA A 173 10.28 -5.18 -22.09
C ALA A 173 9.61 -3.99 -22.79
N LEU A 174 9.26 -4.15 -24.07
CA LEU A 174 8.55 -3.11 -24.82
C LEU A 174 7.12 -2.91 -24.30
N LEU A 175 6.42 -4.00 -23.96
CA LEU A 175 5.12 -3.95 -23.30
C LEU A 175 5.22 -3.15 -22.00
N THR A 176 6.17 -3.49 -21.11
CA THR A 176 6.38 -2.77 -19.85
C THR A 176 6.64 -1.28 -20.09
N VAL A 177 7.43 -0.90 -21.10
CA VAL A 177 7.62 0.52 -21.49
C VAL A 177 6.30 1.18 -21.87
N GLY A 178 5.45 0.50 -22.64
CA GLY A 178 4.10 0.96 -22.98
C GLY A 178 3.16 1.10 -21.77
N LEU A 179 3.36 0.31 -20.72
CA LEU A 179 2.56 0.38 -19.49
C LEU A 179 3.02 1.50 -18.53
N LEU A 180 4.26 1.99 -18.64
CA LEU A 180 4.84 2.99 -17.71
C LEU A 180 3.95 4.23 -17.45
N PRO A 181 3.23 4.81 -18.44
CA PRO A 181 2.45 6.03 -18.21
C PRO A 181 1.40 5.92 -17.10
N HIS A 182 0.78 4.74 -16.91
CA HIS A 182 -0.13 4.49 -15.78
C HIS A 182 0.55 3.69 -14.67
N ALA A 183 1.32 2.65 -15.01
CA ALA A 183 1.84 1.69 -14.04
C ALA A 183 2.85 2.32 -13.07
N LEU A 184 3.74 3.20 -13.53
CA LEU A 184 4.75 3.79 -12.64
C LEU A 184 4.12 4.76 -11.62
N PRO A 185 3.27 5.73 -12.00
CA PRO A 185 2.56 6.56 -11.03
C PRO A 185 1.68 5.74 -10.08
N GLU A 186 0.99 4.73 -10.61
CA GLU A 186 0.11 3.86 -9.83
C GLU A 186 0.86 3.08 -8.76
N LEU A 187 1.88 2.32 -9.15
CA LEU A 187 2.69 1.54 -8.22
C LEU A 187 3.42 2.45 -7.22
N THR A 188 3.90 3.61 -7.67
CA THR A 188 4.50 4.61 -6.77
C THR A 188 3.49 5.09 -5.73
N ALA A 189 2.23 5.30 -6.09
CA ALA A 189 1.20 5.66 -5.14
C ALA A 189 0.85 4.50 -4.19
N LEU A 190 0.72 3.28 -4.70
CA LEU A 190 0.42 2.08 -3.91
C LEU A 190 1.51 1.75 -2.89
N PHE A 191 2.78 2.01 -3.21
CA PHE A 191 3.91 1.73 -2.31
C PHE A 191 4.26 2.88 -1.34
N LEU A 192 3.62 4.04 -1.42
CA LEU A 192 3.84 5.13 -0.46
C LEU A 192 3.61 4.71 1.00
N PRO A 193 2.53 4.00 1.37
CA PRO A 193 2.34 3.53 2.74
C PRO A 193 3.44 2.54 3.17
N LEU A 194 3.87 1.64 2.28
CA LEU A 194 4.96 0.70 2.58
C LEU A 194 6.30 1.41 2.79
N ALA A 195 6.60 2.43 1.99
CA ALA A 195 7.78 3.26 2.16
C ALA A 195 7.74 4.03 3.49
N ALA A 196 6.60 4.64 3.82
CA ALA A 196 6.40 5.32 5.09
C ALA A 196 6.56 4.36 6.28
N TRP A 197 5.97 3.16 6.18
CA TRP A 197 6.08 2.12 7.20
C TRP A 197 7.53 1.68 7.43
N THR A 198 8.25 1.40 6.35
CA THR A 198 9.64 0.94 6.41
C THR A 198 10.55 1.99 7.07
N ILE A 199 10.37 3.27 6.71
CA ILE A 199 11.17 4.36 7.26
C ILE A 199 10.84 4.59 8.74
N ALA A 200 9.56 4.67 9.10
CA ALA A 200 9.14 4.87 10.48
C ALA A 200 9.57 3.68 11.37
N SER A 201 9.46 2.45 10.86
CA SER A 201 9.93 1.25 11.55
C SER A 201 11.43 1.31 11.87
N ARG A 202 12.25 1.75 10.91
CA ARG A 202 13.71 1.88 11.10
C ARG A 202 14.10 3.01 12.05
N ARG A 203 13.22 3.99 12.26
CA ARG A 203 13.45 5.15 13.14
C ARG A 203 12.77 5.02 14.50
N ASP A 204 12.07 3.92 14.75
CA ASP A 204 11.23 3.73 15.94
C ASP A 204 10.10 4.79 16.07
N GLU A 205 9.70 5.41 14.95
CA GLU A 205 8.70 6.49 14.87
C GLU A 205 7.27 5.95 14.72
N TRP A 206 6.95 4.83 15.38
CA TRP A 206 5.69 4.08 15.20
C TRP A 206 4.42 4.92 15.41
N HIS A 207 4.48 5.90 16.31
CA HIS A 207 3.36 6.79 16.63
C HIS A 207 2.90 7.64 15.43
N THR A 208 3.77 7.83 14.42
CA THR A 208 3.45 8.61 13.21
C THR A 208 2.71 7.79 12.14
N LEU A 209 2.69 6.45 12.26
CA LEU A 209 2.19 5.57 11.21
C LEU A 209 0.70 5.76 10.90
N LEU A 210 -0.12 6.07 11.90
CA LEU A 210 -1.54 6.32 11.67
C LEU A 210 -1.74 7.61 10.85
N ALA A 211 -0.99 8.67 11.15
CA ALA A 211 -0.96 9.89 10.34
C ALA A 211 -0.43 9.61 8.93
N ALA A 212 0.66 8.84 8.82
CA ALA A 212 1.23 8.44 7.54
C ALA A 212 0.20 7.70 6.68
N THR A 213 -0.57 6.79 7.27
CA THR A 213 -1.64 6.05 6.60
C THR A 213 -2.66 6.99 5.95
N PHE A 214 -3.16 7.98 6.70
CA PHE A 214 -4.13 8.93 6.15
C PHE A 214 -3.55 9.76 5.00
N VAL A 215 -2.30 10.21 5.13
CA VAL A 215 -1.64 11.00 4.09
C VAL A 215 -1.39 10.16 2.84
N THR A 216 -0.80 8.98 2.98
CA THR A 216 -0.44 8.15 1.83
C THR A 216 -1.67 7.61 1.11
N VAL A 217 -2.73 7.19 1.84
CA VAL A 217 -4.01 6.82 1.23
C VAL A 217 -4.67 8.02 0.55
N GLY A 218 -4.72 9.18 1.21
CA GLY A 218 -5.31 10.40 0.64
C GLY A 218 -4.60 10.89 -0.62
N LEU A 219 -3.29 10.68 -0.72
CA LEU A 219 -2.51 10.94 -1.94
C LEU A 219 -2.68 9.86 -3.00
N ALA A 220 -2.78 8.59 -2.60
CA ALA A 220 -2.87 7.47 -3.53
C ALA A 220 -4.21 7.44 -4.28
N VAL A 221 -5.33 7.65 -3.58
CA VAL A 221 -6.68 7.59 -4.18
C VAL A 221 -6.82 8.41 -5.47
N PRO A 222 -6.50 9.72 -5.51
CA PRO A 222 -6.62 10.49 -6.75
C PRO A 222 -5.65 10.01 -7.84
N VAL A 223 -4.46 9.52 -7.48
CA VAL A 223 -3.52 8.95 -8.45
C VAL A 223 -4.11 7.68 -9.07
N LEU A 224 -4.67 6.78 -8.27
CA LEU A 224 -5.31 5.54 -8.75
C LEU A 224 -6.50 5.83 -9.69
N ILE A 225 -7.30 6.85 -9.38
CA ILE A 225 -8.39 7.30 -10.26
C ILE A 225 -7.83 7.72 -11.61
N VAL A 226 -6.81 8.59 -11.63
CA VAL A 226 -6.21 9.06 -12.87
C VAL A 226 -5.53 7.93 -13.64
N THR A 227 -4.73 7.09 -12.98
CA THR A 227 -4.00 5.99 -13.63
C THR A 227 -4.95 4.95 -14.20
N SER A 228 -6.06 4.62 -13.53
CA SER A 228 -7.06 3.71 -14.07
C SER A 228 -7.70 4.22 -15.37
N LEU A 229 -7.90 5.54 -15.51
CA LEU A 229 -8.38 6.14 -16.75
C LEU A 229 -7.32 6.08 -17.85
N VAL A 230 -6.05 6.32 -17.50
CA VAL A 230 -4.93 6.19 -18.45
C VAL A 230 -4.76 4.73 -18.89
N GLU A 231 -4.89 3.77 -17.99
CA GLU A 231 -4.84 2.33 -18.27
C GLU A 231 -5.93 1.91 -19.24
N VAL A 232 -7.16 2.35 -19.00
CA VAL A 232 -8.31 1.87 -19.78
C VAL A 232 -8.50 2.61 -21.11
N TYR A 233 -8.21 3.92 -21.16
CA TYR A 233 -8.49 4.75 -22.34
C TYR A 233 -7.28 5.13 -23.17
N LEU A 234 -6.08 5.23 -22.59
CA LEU A 234 -4.88 5.71 -23.32
C LEU A 234 -3.87 4.60 -23.61
N THR A 235 -3.73 3.66 -22.67
CA THR A 235 -2.77 2.56 -22.81
C THR A 235 -3.09 1.66 -24.01
N PRO A 236 -4.36 1.32 -24.34
CA PRO A 236 -4.66 0.49 -25.50
C PRO A 236 -4.14 1.11 -26.81
N GLU A 237 -4.33 2.41 -27.01
CA GLU A 237 -3.83 3.15 -28.17
C GLU A 237 -2.30 3.10 -28.27
N LEU A 238 -1.61 3.27 -27.14
CA LEU A 238 -0.16 3.17 -27.07
C LEU A 238 0.32 1.74 -27.39
N LEU A 239 -0.35 0.73 -26.86
CA LEU A 239 0.00 -0.67 -27.12
C LEU A 239 -0.25 -1.08 -28.57
N VAL A 240 -1.33 -0.59 -29.18
CA VAL A 240 -1.58 -0.77 -30.63
C VAL A 240 -0.47 -0.12 -31.44
N ALA A 241 -0.08 1.12 -31.13
CA ALA A 241 1.01 1.81 -31.83
C ALA A 241 2.38 1.14 -31.71
N LEU A 242 2.58 0.33 -30.66
CA LEU A 242 3.80 -0.45 -30.44
C LEU A 242 3.72 -1.88 -31.00
N SER A 243 2.53 -2.36 -31.37
CA SER A 243 2.28 -3.75 -31.76
C SER A 243 2.66 -4.02 -33.20
N ASP A 244 3.16 -5.23 -33.47
CA ASP A 244 3.44 -5.71 -34.83
C ASP A 244 2.21 -6.31 -35.52
N LYS A 245 1.07 -6.45 -34.80
CA LYS A 245 -0.11 -7.20 -35.24
C LYS A 245 -1.32 -6.33 -35.63
N TYR A 246 -1.27 -5.02 -35.36
CA TYR A 246 -2.35 -4.05 -35.60
C TYR A 246 -1.78 -2.81 -36.29
#